data_AF-A0A4S5JJN5-F1
#
_entry.id   AF-A0A4S5JJN5-F1
#
_cell.length_a   1.000
_cell.length_b   1.000
_cell.length_c   1.000
_cell.angle_alpha   90.00
_cell.angle_beta   90.00
_cell.angle_gamma   90.00
#
_symmetry.space_group_name_H-M   'P 1'
#
loop_
_entity.id
_entity.type
_entity.pdbx_description
1 polymer ?
#
loop_
_entity_poly.entity_id
_entity_poly.type
_entity_poly.pdbx_seq_one_letter_code
_entity_poly.pdbx_strand_id
1 'polypeptide(L)' 'MHKKTSVCLGEHFDTFISEQIKSGRYSSTSEVVCSGLRLLEEYETRLTTLRILLQEGIDSGFVDYSYDDLMRELDNELK' A
#
# COMPACT_ATOMS: atom_id res chain seq x y z
N MET A 1 6.33 -0.66 21.90
CA MET A 1 7.62 -0.99 22.54
C MET A 1 8.69 -1.02 21.46
N HIS A 2 9.72 -0.16 21.55
CA HIS A 2 10.82 -0.15 20.57
C HIS A 2 11.74 -1.34 20.84
N LYS A 3 11.76 -2.33 19.96
CA LYS A 3 12.72 -3.44 20.01
C LYS A 3 13.93 -3.08 19.15
N LYS A 4 15.13 -3.16 19.74
CA LYS A 4 16.39 -3.03 18.99
C LYS A 4 16.67 -4.38 18.33
N THR A 5 16.81 -4.38 17.01
CA THR A 5 17.09 -5.58 16.22
C THR A 5 18.35 -5.34 15.40
N SER A 6 19.27 -6.30 15.43
CA SER A 6 20.44 -6.30 14.54
C SER A 6 20.07 -6.99 13.23
N VAL A 7 20.40 -6.38 12.10
CA VAL A 7 20.11 -6.87 10.76
C VAL A 7 21.36 -6.74 9.91
N CYS A 8 21.69 -7.79 9.15
CA CYS A 8 22.79 -7.77 8.19
C CYS A 8 22.26 -7.28 6.84
N LEU A 9 22.85 -6.20 6.32
CA LEU A 9 22.52 -5.65 5.01
C LEU A 9 23.67 -5.98 4.05
N GLY A 10 23.34 -6.18 2.77
CA GLY A 10 24.36 -6.34 1.74
C GLY A 10 24.99 -5.01 1.35
N GLU A 11 26.17 -5.04 0.73
CA GLU A 11 26.96 -3.86 0.35
C GLU A 11 26.17 -2.82 -0.48
N HIS A 12 25.26 -3.30 -1.33
CA HIS A 12 24.35 -2.44 -2.11
C HIS A 12 23.49 -1.54 -1.20
N PHE A 13 22.90 -2.10 -0.15
CA PHE A 13 22.05 -1.34 0.76
C PHE A 13 22.85 -0.45 1.69
N ASP A 14 24.06 -0.85 2.09
CA ASP A 14 24.96 0.01 2.86
C ASP A 14 25.34 1.27 2.09
N THR A 15 25.64 1.12 0.79
CA THR A 15 25.93 2.26 -0.10
C THR A 15 24.72 3.18 -0.21
N PHE A 16 23.54 2.62 -0.51
CA PHE A 16 22.29 3.37 -0.60
C PHE A 16 21.97 4.14 0.70
N ILE A 17 22.04 3.47 1.86
CA ILE A 17 21.76 4.10 3.15
C ILE A 17 22.76 5.23 3.43
N SER A 18 24.04 5.00 3.14
CA SER A 18 25.08 6.01 3.31
C SER A 18 24.83 7.25 2.46
N GLU A 19 24.38 7.09 1.22
CA GLU A 19 24.01 8.21 0.34
C GLU A 19 22.79 8.98 0.88
N GLN A 20 21.76 8.28 1.34
CA GLN A 20 20.55 8.90 1.89
C GLN A 20 20.82 9.69 3.18
N ILE A 21 21.78 9.24 4.00
CA ILE A 21 22.22 9.98 5.20
C ILE A 21 23.09 11.17 4.79
N LYS A 22 24.04 10.97 3.87
CA LYS A 22 24.91 12.06 3.36
C LYS A 22 24.13 13.18 2.69
N SER A 23 23.02 12.85 2.02
CA SER A 23 22.14 13.85 1.43
C SER A 23 21.33 14.66 2.45
N GLY A 24 21.41 14.30 3.74
CA GLY A 24 20.65 14.93 4.83
C GLY A 24 19.18 14.54 4.88
N ARG A 25 18.74 13.54 4.08
CA ARG A 25 17.34 13.12 4.04
C ARG A 25 16.93 12.33 5.30
N TYR A 26 17.88 11.61 5.89
CA TYR A 26 17.67 10.84 7.11
C TYR A 26 18.84 11.04 8.08
N SER A 27 18.54 10.96 9.37
CA SER A 27 19.49 11.16 10.47
C SER A 27 20.24 9.89 10.86
N SER A 28 19.73 8.71 10.51
CA SER A 28 20.34 7.43 10.89
C SER A 28 19.92 6.27 9.98
N THR A 29 20.72 5.19 9.98
CA THR A 29 20.41 3.92 9.32
C THR A 29 19.05 3.37 9.75
N SER A 30 18.76 3.39 11.05
CA SER A 30 17.49 2.93 11.61
C SER A 30 16.30 3.69 11.04
N GLU A 31 16.45 5.00 10.80
CA GLU A 31 15.39 5.82 10.22
C GLU A 31 15.13 5.47 8.75
N VAL A 32 16.19 5.21 7.97
CA VAL A 32 16.08 4.75 6.58
C VAL A 32 15.36 3.41 6.53
N VAL A 33 15.79 2.45 7.35
CA VAL A 33 15.19 1.10 7.41
C VAL A 33 13.73 1.17 7.83
N CYS A 34 13.41 1.92 8.89
CA CYS A 34 12.02 2.11 9.32
C CYS A 34 11.16 2.77 8.23
N SER A 35 11.70 3.73 7.49
CA SER A 35 10.98 4.37 6.38
C SER A 35 10.72 3.39 5.24
N GLY A 36 11.69 2.54 4.90
CA GLY A 36 11.51 1.46 3.92
C GLY A 36 10.46 0.44 4.36
N LEU A 37 10.48 0.04 5.63
CA LEU A 37 9.48 -0.88 6.19
C LEU A 37 8.06 -0.30 6.18
N ARG A 38 7.89 0.99 6.47
CA ARG A 38 6.58 1.66 6.37
C ARG A 38 6.04 1.64 4.94
N LEU A 39 6.90 1.90 3.96
CA LEU A 39 6.50 1.85 2.55
C LEU A 39 6.07 0.42 2.14
N LEU A 40 6.81 -0.59 2.60
CA LEU A 40 6.46 -1.99 2.37
C LEU A 40 5.12 -2.35 3.03
N GLU A 41 4.92 -1.95 4.29
CA GLU A 41 3.67 -2.17 5.02
C GLU A 41 2.47 -1.53 4.33
N GLU A 42 2.60 -0.29 3.86
CA GLU A 42 1.56 0.41 3.10
C GLU A 42 1.19 -0.35 1.82
N TYR A 43 2.21 -0.77 1.06
CA TYR A 43 2.03 -1.52 -0.18
C TYR A 43 1.32 -2.86 0.05
N GLU A 44 1.78 -3.65 1.02
CA GLU A 44 1.17 -4.95 1.37
C GLU A 44 -0.27 -4.78 1.87
N THR A 45 -0.52 -3.75 2.67
CA THR A 45 -1.88 -3.41 3.15
C THR A 45 -2.78 -3.09 1.97
N ARG A 46 -2.35 -2.21 1.06
CA ARG A 46 -3.13 -1.84 -0.13
C ARG A 46 -3.42 -3.02 -1.03
N LEU A 47 -2.43 -3.90 -1.27
CA LEU A 47 -2.64 -5.12 -2.05
C LEU A 47 -3.63 -6.08 -1.40
N THR A 48 -3.52 -6.26 -0.08
CA THR A 48 -4.41 -7.14 0.66
C THR A 48 -5.85 -6.61 0.60
N THR A 49 -6.05 -5.32 0.85
CA THR A 49 -7.36 -4.68 0.73
C THR A 49 -7.94 -4.83 -0.68
N LEU A 50 -7.13 -4.59 -1.72
CA LEU A 50 -7.58 -4.76 -3.10
C LEU A 50 -8.04 -6.19 -3.37
N ARG A 51 -7.30 -7.20 -2.92
CA ARG A 51 -7.69 -8.62 -3.08
C ARG A 51 -9.00 -8.94 -2.38
N ILE A 52 -9.19 -8.41 -1.16
CA ILE A 52 -10.43 -8.60 -0.40
C ILE A 52 -11.61 -7.98 -1.16
N LEU A 53 -11.50 -6.73 -1.61
CA LEU A 53 -12.58 -6.04 -2.33
C LEU A 53 -12.90 -6.70 -3.67
N LEU A 54 -11.90 -7.22 -4.38
CA LEU A 54 -12.13 -7.99 -5.60
C LEU A 54 -12.88 -9.29 -5.31
N GLN A 55 -12.51 -10.01 -4.25
CA GLN A 55 -13.20 -11.23 -3.87
C GLN A 55 -14.65 -10.93 -3.46
N GLU A 56 -14.88 -9.87 -2.68
CA GLU A 56 -16.21 -9.41 -2.30
C GLU A 56 -17.09 -9.09 -3.52
N GLY A 57 -16.55 -8.42 -4.53
CA GLY A 57 -17.25 -8.15 -5.78
C GLY A 57 -17.53 -9.40 -6.63
N ILE A 58 -16.67 -10.42 -6.56
CA ILE A 58 -16.93 -11.72 -7.20
C ILE A 58 -18.04 -12.46 -6.45
N ASP A 59 -17.99 -12.46 -5.12
CA ASP A 59 -18.93 -13.15 -4.25
C ASP A 59 -20.32 -12.48 -4.26
N SER A 60 -20.40 -11.18 -4.59
CA SER A 60 -21.68 -10.48 -4.82
C SER A 60 -22.42 -10.97 -6.07
N GLY A 61 -21.76 -11.79 -6.89
CA GLY A 61 -22.31 -12.28 -8.15
C GLY A 61 -22.22 -11.27 -9.27
N PHE A 62 -22.51 -11.74 -10.48
CA PHE A 62 -22.49 -10.92 -11.69
C PHE A 62 -23.92 -10.62 -12.14
N VAL A 63 -24.15 -9.39 -12.58
CA VAL A 63 -25.41 -8.93 -13.16
C VAL A 63 -25.17 -8.46 -14.58
N ASP A 64 -26.18 -8.59 -15.44
CA ASP A 64 -26.13 -7.99 -16.77
C ASP A 64 -26.18 -6.47 -16.64
N TYR A 65 -25.18 -5.78 -17.20
CA TYR A 65 -24.95 -4.37 -16.95
C TYR A 65 -25.35 -3.51 -18.15
N SER A 66 -26.23 -2.54 -17.91
CA SER A 66 -26.64 -1.52 -18.87
C SER A 66 -26.52 -0.14 -18.23
N TYR A 67 -25.69 0.72 -18.83
CA TYR A 67 -25.47 2.08 -18.34
C TYR A 67 -26.78 2.88 -18.31
N ASP A 68 -27.60 2.77 -19.36
CA ASP A 68 -28.86 3.51 -19.47
C ASP A 68 -29.89 3.08 -18.42
N ASP A 69 -29.93 1.78 -18.08
CA ASP A 69 -30.83 1.25 -17.06
C ASP A 69 -30.37 1.65 -15.65
N LEU A 70 -29.06 1.61 -15.38
CA LEU A 70 -28.48 2.12 -14.14
C LEU A 70 -28.79 3.60 -13.93
N MET A 71 -28.57 4.44 -14.95
CA MET A 71 -28.84 5.88 -14.85
C MET A 71 -30.32 6.16 -14.60
N ARG A 72 -31.21 5.38 -15.23
CA ARG A 72 -32.66 5.49 -15.01
C ARG A 72 -33.06 5.09 -13.60
N GLU A 73 -32.42 4.09 -13.00
CA GLU A 73 -32.66 3.68 -11.60
C GLU A 73 -32.25 4.79 -10.63
N LEU A 74 -31.03 5.32 -10.76
CA LEU A 74 -30.51 6.42 -9.94
C LEU A 74 -31.38 7.69 -10.02
N ASP A 75 -31.82 8.07 -11.22
CA ASP A 75 -32.69 9.25 -11.41
C ASP A 75 -34.08 9.09 -10.79
N ASN A 76 -34.55 7.85 -10.62
CA ASN A 76 -35.83 7.56 -9.98
C ASN A 76 -35.72 7.48 -8.45
N GLU A 77 -34.58 7.07 -7.90
CA GLU A 77 -34.34 7.10 -6.43
C GLU A 77 -34.17 8.52 -5.88
N LEU A 78 -33.80 9.48 -6.72
CA LEU A 78 -33.61 10.90 -6.35
C LEU A 78 -34.90 11.75 -6.39
N LYS A 79 -36.05 11.14 -6.73
CA LYS A 79 -37.37 11.79 -6.73
C LYS A 79 -38.17 11.44 -5.49
#